data_AF-A0A661F0Z3-F1
#
_entry.id   AF-A0A661F0Z3-F1
#
_cell.length_a   1.000
_cell.length_b   1.000
_cell.length_c   1.000
_cell.angle_alpha   90.00
_cell.angle_beta   90.00
_cell.angle_gamma   90.00
#
_symmetry.space_group_name_H-M   'P 1'
#
loop_
_entity.id
_entity.type
_entity.pdbx_description
1 polymer ?
#
loop_
_entity_poly.entity_id
_entity_poly.type
_entity_poly.pdbx_seq_one_letter_code
_entity_poly.pdbx_strand_id
1 'polypeptide(L)'
;MTLRGGALLLSLWAISGVATVQTCDDPKKSRQWKDFVQQWGRSEPTSGSLRQLGVGETAESFYLIAELKRNYSGVRLTEGHWYQVDFGHPAIAYGPPSLDNSGPVEWCDSGVEAELDGWSASKLTSGQKFIHAVSRPVSRYYPARLYSVVGAVEGKWFSKVDLGVLNDELSSHPFRAEGDGELYLFANDVALKYDNNHGYVVVAITRVVPPQ
;
A
#
# COMPACT_ATOMS: atom_id res chain seq x y z
N MET A 1 -18.50 -51.89 -28.61
CA MET A 1 -19.28 -50.76 -28.09
C MET A 1 -18.30 -49.78 -27.46
N THR A 2 -18.12 -48.63 -28.09
CA THR A 2 -17.01 -47.68 -27.86
C THR A 2 -17.47 -46.58 -26.90
N LEU A 3 -16.78 -46.42 -25.77
CA LEU A 3 -16.97 -45.32 -24.83
C LEU A 3 -16.45 -44.01 -25.46
N ARG A 4 -17.32 -43.02 -25.64
CA ARG A 4 -16.93 -41.63 -25.95
C ARG A 4 -17.23 -40.75 -24.74
N GLY A 5 -16.17 -40.18 -24.16
CA GLY A 5 -16.24 -39.13 -23.15
C GLY A 5 -16.79 -37.84 -23.76
N GLY A 6 -17.83 -37.29 -23.14
CA GLY A 6 -18.34 -35.95 -23.43
C GLY A 6 -17.69 -34.95 -22.49
N ALA A 7 -16.89 -34.04 -23.06
CA ALA A 7 -16.43 -32.85 -22.36
C ALA A 7 -17.62 -31.91 -22.12
N LEU A 8 -17.88 -31.56 -20.86
CA LEU A 8 -18.89 -30.57 -20.49
C LEU A 8 -18.31 -29.18 -20.74
N LEU A 9 -18.62 -28.58 -21.89
CA LEU A 9 -18.36 -27.17 -22.19
C LEU A 9 -19.42 -26.32 -21.50
N LEU A 10 -19.05 -25.65 -20.40
CA LEU A 10 -19.86 -24.62 -19.77
C LEU A 10 -19.75 -23.32 -20.59
N SER A 11 -20.75 -23.06 -21.42
CA SER A 11 -20.97 -21.77 -22.08
C SER A 11 -21.48 -20.74 -21.06
N LEU A 12 -20.63 -19.78 -20.68
CA LEU A 12 -21.05 -18.60 -19.93
C LEU A 12 -21.72 -17.60 -20.88
N TRP A 13 -23.01 -17.36 -20.65
CA TRP A 13 -23.76 -16.26 -21.26
C TRP A 13 -23.36 -14.92 -20.65
N ALA A 14 -23.26 -13.92 -21.52
CA ALA A 14 -23.02 -12.52 -21.20
C ALA A 14 -24.15 -11.97 -20.32
N ILE A 15 -23.81 -11.44 -19.14
CA ILE A 15 -24.66 -10.53 -18.39
C ILE A 15 -24.03 -9.14 -18.55
N SER A 16 -24.66 -8.34 -19.40
CA SER A 16 -24.37 -6.94 -19.62
C SER A 16 -24.84 -6.12 -18.41
N GLY A 17 -23.90 -5.86 -17.51
CA GLY A 17 -23.98 -4.82 -16.48
C GLY A 17 -22.58 -4.26 -16.32
N VAL A 18 -22.15 -3.43 -17.27
CA VAL A 18 -20.83 -2.81 -17.23
C VAL A 18 -20.89 -1.70 -16.18
N ALA A 19 -20.63 -2.05 -14.92
CA ALA A 19 -20.08 -1.08 -13.99
C ALA A 19 -18.75 -0.64 -14.61
N THR A 20 -18.64 0.63 -14.96
CA THR A 20 -17.39 1.25 -15.38
C THR A 20 -16.39 1.07 -14.25
N VAL A 21 -15.53 0.06 -14.38
CA VAL A 21 -14.37 -0.09 -13.51
C VAL A 21 -13.48 1.12 -13.82
N GLN A 22 -13.21 1.94 -12.81
CA GLN A 22 -12.23 3.01 -12.90
C GLN A 22 -10.86 2.32 -13.03
N THR A 23 -10.39 2.22 -14.28
CA THR A 23 -9.10 1.63 -14.61
C THR A 23 -8.03 2.68 -14.45
N CYS A 24 -6.97 2.40 -13.69
CA CYS A 24 -5.79 3.25 -13.69
C CYS A 24 -5.07 3.11 -15.03
N ASP A 25 -4.66 4.22 -15.64
CA ASP A 25 -3.69 4.18 -16.74
C ASP A 25 -2.37 3.61 -16.21
N ASP A 26 -1.60 2.87 -17.02
CA ASP A 26 -0.33 2.22 -16.60
C ASP A 26 0.88 3.15 -16.86
N PRO A 27 1.32 3.99 -15.90
CA PRO A 27 2.43 4.90 -16.08
C PRO A 27 3.80 4.19 -16.11
N LYS A 28 3.89 2.89 -15.80
CA LYS A 28 5.18 2.18 -15.64
C LYS A 28 6.02 2.11 -16.91
N LYS A 29 5.39 2.30 -18.06
CA LYS A 29 6.08 2.34 -19.36
C LYS A 29 6.77 3.68 -19.61
N SER A 30 6.50 4.71 -18.81
CA SER A 30 7.14 6.00 -18.95
C SER A 30 8.54 6.00 -18.31
N ARG A 31 9.49 6.66 -18.99
CA ARG A 31 10.82 6.93 -18.43
C ARG A 31 10.75 7.76 -17.15
N GLN A 32 9.78 8.70 -17.10
CA GLN A 32 9.54 9.58 -15.96
C GLN A 32 9.23 8.81 -14.68
N TRP A 33 8.41 7.74 -14.75
CA TRP A 33 8.13 6.89 -13.58
C TRP A 33 9.39 6.21 -13.05
N LYS A 34 10.21 5.64 -13.94
CA LYS A 34 11.47 4.97 -13.53
C LYS A 34 12.44 5.94 -12.86
N ASP A 35 12.59 7.13 -13.44
CA ASP A 35 13.43 8.18 -12.88
C ASP A 35 12.90 8.63 -11.50
N PHE A 36 11.57 8.75 -11.34
CA PHE A 36 10.93 9.04 -10.06
C PHE A 36 11.21 7.98 -9.00
N VAL A 37 10.99 6.69 -9.32
CA VAL A 37 11.26 5.59 -8.39
C VAL A 37 12.74 5.54 -8.02
N GLN A 38 13.64 5.78 -8.98
CA GLN A 38 15.09 5.82 -8.70
C GLN A 38 15.49 7.00 -7.80
N GLN A 39 14.86 8.16 -7.99
CA GLN A 39 15.19 9.37 -7.22
C GLN A 39 14.60 9.34 -5.80
N TRP A 40 13.37 8.85 -5.66
CA TRP A 40 12.57 8.98 -4.44
C TRP A 40 12.32 7.67 -3.71
N GLY A 41 12.51 6.55 -4.39
CA GLY A 41 12.37 5.22 -3.81
C GLY A 41 13.46 4.93 -2.79
N ARG A 42 13.04 4.49 -1.61
CA ARG A 42 13.95 4.07 -0.52
C ARG A 42 13.80 2.57 -0.31
N SER A 43 14.36 1.77 -1.22
CA SER A 43 14.23 0.30 -1.21
C SER A 43 15.16 -0.42 -0.24
N GLU A 44 16.16 0.28 0.28
CA GLU A 44 17.19 -0.25 1.18
C GLU A 44 17.18 0.51 2.51
N PRO A 45 17.64 -0.11 3.62
CA PRO A 45 17.79 0.57 4.90
C PRO A 45 18.64 1.83 4.78
N THR A 46 18.28 2.86 5.54
CA THR A 46 19.03 4.11 5.58
C THR A 46 20.40 3.86 6.20
N SER A 47 21.47 4.06 5.43
CA SER A 47 22.86 3.82 5.86
C SER A 47 23.44 4.91 6.78
N GLY A 48 22.66 5.96 7.08
CA GLY A 48 23.06 7.08 7.95
C GLY A 48 22.41 7.04 9.34
N SER A 49 22.55 8.11 10.10
CA SER A 49 21.89 8.26 11.40
C SER A 49 20.37 8.37 11.22
N LEU A 50 19.65 7.29 11.51
CA LEU A 50 18.19 7.29 11.54
C LEU A 50 17.67 8.37 12.48
N ARG A 51 16.63 9.10 12.04
CA ARG A 51 16.01 10.14 12.85
C ARG A 51 15.17 9.51 13.95
N GLN A 52 15.49 9.83 15.20
CA GLN A 52 14.64 9.54 16.34
C GLN A 52 13.77 10.76 16.64
N LEU A 53 12.46 10.57 16.72
CA LEU A 53 11.50 11.66 16.92
C LEU A 53 11.25 11.93 18.42
N GLY A 54 11.20 13.20 18.79
CA GLY A 54 10.60 13.70 20.03
C GLY A 54 9.06 13.59 19.99
N VAL A 55 8.40 13.65 21.16
CA VAL A 55 6.92 13.67 21.20
C VAL A 55 6.41 14.95 20.54
N GLY A 56 5.45 14.81 19.61
CA GLY A 56 4.94 15.90 18.78
C GLY A 56 5.80 16.24 17.56
N GLU A 57 6.96 15.59 17.40
CA GLU A 57 7.83 15.79 16.25
C GLU A 57 7.38 14.93 15.06
N THR A 58 7.30 15.56 13.89
CA THR A 58 7.02 14.92 12.61
C THR A 58 8.29 14.82 11.78
N ALA A 59 8.54 13.63 11.23
CA ALA A 59 9.61 13.40 10.27
C ALA A 59 9.35 14.15 8.95
N GLU A 60 10.40 14.32 8.14
CA GLU A 60 10.21 14.74 6.76
C GLU A 60 9.37 13.69 6.01
N SER A 61 8.43 14.15 5.19
CA SER A 61 7.59 13.25 4.41
C SER A 61 8.40 12.43 3.42
N PHE A 62 7.92 11.25 3.09
CA PHE A 62 8.51 10.38 2.07
C PHE A 62 7.42 9.76 1.19
N TYR A 63 7.85 9.21 0.05
CA TYR A 63 6.97 8.53 -0.87
C TYR A 63 6.92 7.04 -0.56
N LEU A 64 5.73 6.55 -0.25
CA LEU A 64 5.41 5.12 -0.26
C LEU A 64 5.05 4.76 -1.70
N ILE A 65 5.97 4.11 -2.40
CA ILE A 65 5.83 3.69 -3.80
C ILE A 65 5.29 2.26 -3.83
N ALA A 66 4.21 2.04 -4.57
CA ALA A 66 3.48 0.78 -4.56
C ALA A 66 4.28 -0.40 -5.12
N GLU A 67 5.15 -0.13 -6.10
CA GLU A 67 6.06 -1.12 -6.71
C GLU A 67 7.15 -1.61 -5.74
N LEU A 68 7.47 -0.83 -4.71
CA LEU A 68 8.56 -1.17 -3.80
C LEU A 68 8.09 -2.11 -2.70
N LYS A 69 8.82 -3.23 -2.58
CA LYS A 69 8.65 -4.19 -1.48
C LYS A 69 8.98 -3.56 -0.13
N ARG A 70 9.79 -2.51 -0.08
CA ARG A 70 10.12 -1.78 1.15
C ARG A 70 10.29 -0.32 0.79
N ASN A 71 9.65 0.55 1.57
CA ASN A 71 9.82 1.99 1.51
C ASN A 71 10.33 2.41 2.88
N TYR A 72 11.64 2.49 3.03
CA TYR A 72 12.32 2.83 4.28
C TYR A 72 12.11 4.32 4.60
N SER A 73 11.67 4.60 5.82
CA SER A 73 11.24 5.95 6.21
C SER A 73 12.40 6.88 6.62
N GLY A 74 13.57 6.34 6.96
CA GLY A 74 14.64 7.08 7.64
C GLY A 74 14.34 7.35 9.12
N VAL A 75 13.22 6.87 9.65
CA VAL A 75 12.81 7.07 11.05
C VAL A 75 13.11 5.83 11.87
N ARG A 76 13.81 6.02 12.99
CA ARG A 76 14.00 4.99 14.01
C ARG A 76 12.83 4.98 14.97
N LEU A 77 12.11 3.87 15.02
CA LEU A 77 11.16 3.61 16.09
C LEU A 77 11.90 3.13 17.34
N THR A 78 11.36 3.49 18.49
CA THR A 78 11.82 3.02 19.79
C THR A 78 10.73 2.17 20.42
N GLU A 79 11.08 0.98 20.90
CA GLU A 79 10.14 0.06 21.53
C GLU A 79 9.33 0.74 22.64
N GLY A 80 8.02 0.51 22.63
CA GLY A 80 7.11 1.03 23.63
C GLY A 80 6.63 2.47 23.38
N HIS A 81 7.26 3.24 22.49
CA HIS A 81 6.76 4.55 22.07
C HIS A 81 5.59 4.44 21.09
N TRP A 82 4.80 5.52 21.00
CA TRP A 82 3.63 5.59 20.13
C TRP A 82 3.90 6.51 18.94
N TYR A 83 3.40 6.10 17.78
CA TYR A 83 3.60 6.78 16.52
C TYR A 83 2.29 6.83 15.75
N GLN A 84 2.10 7.92 15.02
CA GLN A 84 1.03 8.12 14.08
C GLN A 84 1.64 8.27 12.70
N VAL A 85 0.95 7.75 11.68
CA VAL A 85 1.42 7.85 10.31
C VAL A 85 0.29 8.39 9.45
N ASP A 86 0.52 9.58 8.93
CA ASP A 86 -0.45 10.36 8.19
C ASP A 86 -0.21 10.20 6.69
N PHE A 87 -1.30 10.20 5.94
CA PHE A 87 -1.28 10.06 4.50
C PHE A 87 -1.81 11.32 3.83
N GLY A 88 -1.26 11.68 2.68
CA GLY A 88 -1.72 12.84 1.91
C GLY A 88 -1.32 14.19 2.52
N HIS A 89 -0.29 14.22 3.39
CA HIS A 89 0.19 15.47 3.97
C HIS A 89 0.85 16.34 2.87
N PRO A 90 0.34 17.55 2.58
CA PRO A 90 0.83 18.40 1.49
C PRO A 90 2.14 19.15 1.81
N ALA A 91 2.81 18.86 2.93
CA ALA A 91 3.76 19.82 3.49
C ALA A 91 5.04 19.99 2.70
N ILE A 92 5.54 18.97 1.99
CA ILE A 92 6.80 19.11 1.24
C ILE A 92 6.79 18.17 0.03
N ALA A 93 6.10 18.55 -1.04
CA ALA A 93 6.24 17.91 -2.35
C ALA A 93 7.37 18.59 -3.14
N TYR A 94 8.63 18.20 -2.90
CA TYR A 94 9.74 18.63 -3.77
C TYR A 94 9.90 17.66 -4.96
N GLY A 95 9.07 17.84 -6.01
CA GLY A 95 9.29 17.41 -7.43
C GLY A 95 8.80 16.01 -7.89
N PRO A 96 8.62 15.75 -9.22
CA PRO A 96 8.44 16.68 -10.34
C PRO A 96 6.95 16.99 -10.62
N PRO A 97 6.58 18.24 -10.94
CA PRO A 97 5.22 18.60 -11.31
C PRO A 97 4.96 18.32 -12.81
N SER A 98 4.16 17.29 -13.11
CA SER A 98 3.12 17.28 -14.17
C SER A 98 2.39 15.93 -14.26
N LEU A 99 1.73 15.53 -13.17
CA LEU A 99 0.39 14.92 -13.15
C LEU A 99 -0.39 15.98 -12.38
N ASP A 100 -1.44 16.54 -12.96
CA ASP A 100 -1.97 17.85 -12.55
C ASP A 100 -2.09 18.00 -11.03
N ASN A 101 -1.85 19.19 -10.51
CA ASN A 101 -1.87 19.51 -9.08
C ASN A 101 -3.31 19.45 -8.48
N SER A 102 -4.09 18.45 -8.87
CA SER A 102 -5.46 18.15 -8.47
C SER A 102 -5.74 16.64 -8.33
N GLY A 103 -4.78 15.74 -8.55
CA GLY A 103 -5.02 14.29 -8.55
C GLY A 103 -4.78 13.60 -7.20
N PRO A 104 -5.65 12.67 -6.77
CA PRO A 104 -5.45 11.87 -5.56
C PRO A 104 -4.23 10.96 -5.72
N VAL A 105 -3.72 10.50 -4.58
CA VAL A 105 -2.89 9.29 -4.46
C VAL A 105 -3.23 8.27 -5.55
N GLU A 106 -2.36 8.07 -6.54
CA GLU A 106 -2.48 6.92 -7.44
C GLU A 106 -1.99 5.70 -6.65
N TRP A 107 -2.86 4.74 -6.37
CA TRP A 107 -2.51 3.52 -5.64
C TRP A 107 -3.20 2.35 -6.31
N CYS A 108 -2.52 1.68 -7.25
CA CYS A 108 -3.17 0.75 -8.15
C CYS A 108 -2.42 -0.58 -8.33
N ASP A 109 -3.12 -1.70 -8.24
CA ASP A 109 -2.63 -3.05 -8.55
C ASP A 109 -3.33 -3.57 -9.81
N SER A 110 -2.57 -3.92 -10.85
CA SER A 110 -3.12 -4.54 -12.06
C SER A 110 -4.26 -3.75 -12.72
N GLY A 111 -4.22 -2.41 -12.61
CA GLY A 111 -5.28 -1.52 -13.10
C GLY A 111 -6.53 -1.44 -12.21
N VAL A 112 -6.49 -2.02 -11.01
CA VAL A 112 -7.49 -1.87 -9.95
C VAL A 112 -7.05 -0.74 -9.03
N GLU A 113 -7.82 0.35 -9.04
CA GLU A 113 -7.66 1.42 -8.05
C GLU A 113 -7.98 0.89 -6.65
N ALA A 114 -7.11 1.21 -5.70
CA ALA A 114 -7.26 0.77 -4.33
C ALA A 114 -7.17 1.94 -3.37
N GLU A 115 -7.87 1.78 -2.25
CA GLU A 115 -7.75 2.69 -1.13
C GLU A 115 -6.56 2.30 -0.25
N LEU A 116 -6.21 3.15 0.71
CA LEU A 116 -5.11 2.88 1.65
C LEU A 116 -5.38 1.66 2.54
N ASP A 117 -6.65 1.31 2.74
CA ASP A 117 -7.10 0.10 3.43
C ASP A 117 -7.16 -1.14 2.51
N GLY A 118 -6.77 -0.99 1.23
CA GLY A 118 -6.62 -2.05 0.25
C GLY A 118 -7.78 -2.19 -0.72
N TRP A 119 -7.94 -3.40 -1.27
CA TRP A 119 -9.03 -3.69 -2.18
C TRP A 119 -10.37 -3.72 -1.46
N SER A 120 -11.25 -2.78 -1.80
CA SER A 120 -12.64 -2.82 -1.36
C SER A 120 -13.43 -3.86 -2.15
N ALA A 121 -13.97 -4.88 -1.45
CA ALA A 121 -14.71 -5.97 -2.09
C ALA A 121 -15.92 -5.48 -2.91
N SER A 122 -16.49 -4.31 -2.61
CA SER A 122 -17.58 -3.72 -3.39
C SER A 122 -17.12 -3.18 -4.75
N LYS A 123 -15.84 -2.80 -4.88
CA LYS A 123 -15.23 -2.29 -6.12
C LYS A 123 -14.68 -3.40 -7.04
N LEU A 124 -14.68 -4.65 -6.58
CA LEU A 124 -14.16 -5.79 -7.33
C LEU A 124 -15.25 -6.49 -8.15
N THR A 125 -14.93 -6.82 -9.40
CA THR A 125 -15.70 -7.78 -10.21
C THR A 125 -15.68 -9.18 -9.60
N SER A 126 -16.60 -10.06 -9.99
CA SER A 126 -16.66 -11.45 -9.48
C SER A 126 -15.34 -12.22 -9.69
N GLY A 127 -14.67 -12.03 -10.83
CA GLY A 127 -13.37 -12.64 -11.10
C GLY A 127 -12.28 -12.10 -10.17
N GLN A 128 -12.22 -10.78 -9.96
CA GLN A 128 -11.27 -10.16 -9.04
C GLN A 128 -11.52 -10.57 -7.58
N LYS A 129 -12.79 -10.76 -7.17
CA LYS A 129 -13.13 -11.29 -5.84
C LYS A 129 -12.56 -12.68 -5.62
N PHE A 130 -12.65 -13.55 -6.62
CA PHE A 130 -12.05 -14.88 -6.55
C PHE A 130 -10.53 -14.79 -6.44
N ILE A 131 -9.88 -14.00 -7.30
CA ILE A 131 -8.42 -13.76 -7.26
C ILE A 131 -8.02 -13.22 -5.88
N HIS A 132 -8.73 -12.21 -5.37
CA HIS A 132 -8.50 -11.63 -4.04
C HIS A 132 -8.58 -12.69 -2.94
N ALA A 133 -9.61 -13.56 -2.96
CA ALA A 133 -9.79 -14.60 -1.97
C ALA A 133 -8.67 -15.65 -1.98
N VAL A 134 -8.18 -16.04 -3.15
CA VAL A 134 -7.10 -17.04 -3.27
C VAL A 134 -5.70 -16.44 -3.08
N SER A 135 -5.52 -15.16 -3.37
CA SER A 135 -4.25 -14.44 -3.21
C SER A 135 -4.02 -13.98 -1.77
N ARG A 136 -5.07 -13.73 -0.98
CA ARG A 136 -4.94 -13.23 0.40
C ARG A 136 -4.08 -14.11 1.31
N PRO A 137 -4.19 -15.45 1.32
CA PRO A 137 -3.34 -16.30 2.17
C PRO A 137 -1.85 -16.26 1.79
N VAL A 138 -1.53 -15.83 0.57
CA VAL A 138 -0.16 -15.71 0.05
C VAL A 138 0.29 -14.26 -0.07
N SER A 139 -0.48 -13.31 0.46
CA SER A 139 -0.02 -11.94 0.64
C SER A 139 1.10 -11.92 1.67
N ARG A 140 1.94 -10.89 1.60
CA ARG A 140 3.08 -10.75 2.50
C ARG A 140 2.69 -10.64 3.97
N TYR A 141 1.50 -10.10 4.26
CA TYR A 141 0.92 -10.05 5.59
C TYR A 141 -0.56 -10.44 5.53
N TYR A 142 -0.82 -11.74 5.72
CA TYR A 142 -2.17 -12.34 5.59
C TYR A 142 -3.28 -11.73 6.47
N PRO A 143 -3.01 -11.16 7.67
CA PRO A 143 -4.07 -10.58 8.48
C PRO A 143 -4.70 -9.36 7.80
N ALA A 144 -3.90 -8.56 7.09
CA ALA A 144 -4.38 -7.38 6.40
C ALA A 144 -5.00 -7.72 5.03
N ARG A 145 -5.80 -6.78 4.52
CA ARG A 145 -6.40 -6.87 3.18
C ARG A 145 -5.31 -6.81 2.11
N LEU A 146 -5.58 -7.42 0.97
CA LEU A 146 -4.68 -7.32 -0.17
C LEU A 146 -4.56 -5.85 -0.57
N TYR A 147 -3.33 -5.45 -0.85
CA TYR A 147 -2.91 -4.13 -1.31
C TYR A 147 -3.10 -2.96 -0.33
N SER A 148 -3.50 -3.26 0.92
CA SER A 148 -3.50 -2.29 2.02
C SER A 148 -2.08 -1.85 2.39
N VAL A 149 -1.91 -0.70 3.05
CA VAL A 149 -0.58 -0.31 3.55
C VAL A 149 -0.20 -1.15 4.77
N VAL A 150 1.02 -1.68 4.78
CA VAL A 150 1.61 -2.45 5.89
C VAL A 150 2.95 -1.83 6.28
N GLY A 151 3.26 -1.85 7.57
CA GLY A 151 4.54 -1.43 8.12
C GLY A 151 5.34 -2.58 8.73
N ALA A 152 6.60 -2.32 9.01
CA ALA A 152 7.43 -3.20 9.80
C ALA A 152 8.62 -2.44 10.37
N VAL A 153 9.12 -2.93 11.49
CA VAL A 153 10.44 -2.61 12.05
C VAL A 153 11.24 -3.90 12.01
N GLU A 154 12.53 -3.87 11.65
CA GLU A 154 13.40 -5.05 11.51
C GLU A 154 12.93 -6.34 12.23
N GLY A 155 12.43 -7.31 11.45
CA GLY A 155 11.97 -8.61 11.95
C GLY A 155 10.57 -8.66 12.59
N LYS A 156 9.94 -7.51 12.87
CA LYS A 156 8.58 -7.39 13.43
C LYS A 156 7.64 -6.69 12.44
N TRP A 157 6.61 -7.42 12.02
CA TRP A 157 5.65 -6.98 11.02
C TRP A 157 4.40 -6.42 11.70
N PHE A 158 3.92 -5.27 11.23
CA PHE A 158 2.63 -4.75 11.65
C PHE A 158 1.88 -4.19 10.45
N SER A 159 0.69 -4.68 10.17
CA SER A 159 -0.12 -3.96 9.18
C SER A 159 -0.53 -2.62 9.71
N LYS A 160 -0.57 -1.66 8.80
CA LYS A 160 -1.35 -0.46 8.99
C LYS A 160 -2.85 -0.74 8.89
N VAL A 161 -3.30 -2.00 8.90
CA VAL A 161 -4.70 -2.36 9.10
C VAL A 161 -4.83 -3.61 10.00
N ASP A 162 -4.54 -3.42 11.29
CA ASP A 162 -5.63 -3.53 12.27
C ASP A 162 -5.95 -2.12 12.81
N LEU A 163 -6.12 -1.19 11.86
CA LEU A 163 -6.96 0.01 11.95
C LEU A 163 -8.43 -0.42 11.74
N GLY A 164 -8.80 -1.61 12.22
CA GLY A 164 -9.89 -2.47 11.78
C GLY A 164 -11.30 -2.08 12.24
N VAL A 165 -11.52 -0.82 12.62
CA VAL A 165 -12.87 -0.27 12.81
C VAL A 165 -12.95 1.06 12.08
N LEU A 166 -13.01 0.98 10.76
CA LEU A 166 -13.54 2.04 9.91
C LEU A 166 -15.03 2.23 10.24
N ASN A 167 -15.31 3.13 11.17
CA ASN A 167 -16.44 4.03 11.02
C ASN A 167 -15.87 5.40 10.64
N ASP A 168 -15.97 5.73 9.36
CA ASP A 168 -16.08 7.08 8.78
C ASP A 168 -15.06 8.20 9.07
N GLU A 169 -13.93 7.96 9.72
CA GLU A 169 -12.87 8.99 9.80
C GLU A 169 -11.51 8.45 9.37
N LEU A 170 -10.88 9.13 8.40
CA LEU A 170 -9.50 8.95 7.94
C LEU A 170 -8.46 9.30 9.03
N SER A 171 -8.74 8.98 10.30
CA SER A 171 -7.83 9.18 11.42
C SER A 171 -6.88 8.00 11.54
N SER A 172 -5.61 8.29 11.29
CA SER A 172 -4.46 7.42 11.55
C SER A 172 -4.43 7.09 13.05
N HIS A 173 -4.89 5.90 13.44
CA HIS A 173 -4.82 5.52 14.86
C HIS A 173 -3.34 5.36 15.24
N PRO A 174 -2.91 5.95 16.37
CA PRO A 174 -1.57 5.72 16.88
C PRO A 174 -1.30 4.23 17.11
N PHE A 175 -0.10 3.78 16.76
CA PHE A 175 0.38 2.43 17.04
C PHE A 175 1.57 2.49 17.98
N ARG A 176 1.69 1.46 18.83
CA ARG A 176 2.84 1.28 19.70
C ARG A 176 3.92 0.50 18.97
N ALA A 177 5.14 1.00 18.93
CA ALA A 177 6.26 0.28 18.34
C ALA A 177 6.62 -0.94 19.18
N GLU A 178 6.63 -2.12 18.56
CA GLU A 178 6.96 -3.38 19.24
C GLU A 178 8.45 -3.67 19.30
N GLY A 179 9.30 -2.86 18.67
CA GLY A 179 10.75 -3.05 18.67
C GLY A 179 11.47 -1.80 18.20
N ASP A 180 12.78 -1.79 18.46
CA ASP A 180 13.69 -0.77 17.96
C ASP A 180 14.09 -1.04 16.51
N GLY A 181 14.16 -0.01 15.68
CA GLY A 181 14.70 -0.12 14.33
C GLY A 181 14.09 0.86 13.34
N GLU A 182 14.51 0.79 12.09
CA GLU A 182 13.94 1.63 11.04
C GLU A 182 12.55 1.16 10.62
N LEU A 183 11.60 2.10 10.57
CA LEU A 183 10.29 1.85 10.00
C LEU A 183 10.39 1.79 8.47
N TYR A 184 9.82 0.75 7.88
CA TYR A 184 9.52 0.72 6.45
C TYR A 184 8.05 0.36 6.18
N LEU A 185 7.49 0.92 5.12
CA LEU A 185 6.10 0.69 4.68
C LEU A 185 6.06 0.04 3.29
N PHE A 186 4.97 -0.66 2.98
CA PHE A 186 4.76 -1.28 1.66
C PHE A 186 3.28 -1.56 1.39
N ALA A 187 2.91 -1.72 0.11
CA ALA A 187 1.61 -2.25 -0.30
C ALA A 187 1.53 -3.74 0.00
N ASN A 188 0.48 -4.23 0.67
CA ASN A 188 0.34 -5.63 1.08
C ASN A 188 -0.04 -6.54 -0.07
N ASP A 189 0.91 -6.85 -0.93
CA ASP A 189 0.67 -7.66 -2.11
C ASP A 189 1.31 -9.05 -1.99
N VAL A 190 1.02 -9.91 -2.96
CA VAL A 190 1.72 -11.16 -3.19
C VAL A 190 3.18 -10.83 -3.55
N ALA A 191 4.13 -11.51 -2.91
CA ALA A 191 5.56 -11.17 -3.01
C ALA A 191 6.15 -11.13 -4.44
N LEU A 192 5.50 -11.78 -5.39
CA LEU A 192 5.89 -11.86 -6.80
C LEU A 192 5.07 -10.96 -7.73
N LYS A 193 4.20 -10.09 -7.20
CA LYS A 193 3.27 -9.28 -7.99
C LYS A 193 3.51 -7.77 -7.92
N TYR A 194 4.45 -7.29 -7.11
CA TYR A 194 4.77 -5.87 -7.03
C TYR A 194 5.13 -5.18 -8.36
N ASP A 195 5.55 -5.94 -9.36
CA ASP A 195 5.88 -5.44 -10.71
C ASP A 195 4.68 -4.88 -11.47
N ASN A 196 3.45 -5.19 -11.08
CA ASN A 196 2.22 -4.61 -11.68
C ASN A 196 1.65 -3.42 -10.88
N ASN A 197 2.21 -3.10 -9.70
CA ASN A 197 1.71 -2.06 -8.80
C ASN A 197 2.27 -0.68 -9.13
N HIS A 198 1.45 0.34 -9.31
CA HIS A 198 1.92 1.69 -9.62
C HIS A 198 1.28 2.76 -8.74
N GLY A 199 1.89 3.94 -8.82
CA GLY A 199 1.52 5.09 -8.04
C GLY A 199 2.18 5.11 -6.66
N TYR A 200 1.86 6.15 -5.89
CA TYR A 200 2.50 6.46 -4.63
C TYR A 200 1.57 7.19 -3.67
N VAL A 201 1.91 7.11 -2.39
CA VAL A 201 1.28 7.87 -1.31
C VAL A 201 2.36 8.73 -0.64
N VAL A 202 2.05 9.99 -0.34
CA VAL A 202 2.91 10.81 0.53
C VAL A 202 2.61 10.45 1.99
N VAL A 203 3.66 10.12 2.72
CA VAL A 203 3.58 9.65 4.11
C VAL A 203 4.35 10.59 5.02
N ALA A 204 3.73 10.96 6.14
CA ALA A 204 4.39 11.61 7.27
C ALA A 204 4.30 10.71 8.51
N ILE A 205 5.31 10.77 9.37
CA ILE A 205 5.36 10.00 10.62
C ILE A 205 5.56 10.97 11.78
N THR A 206 4.68 10.90 12.76
CA THR A 206 4.71 11.73 13.96
C THR A 206 4.84 10.82 15.18
N ARG A 207 5.71 11.16 16.13
CA ARG A 207 5.68 10.49 17.44
C ARG A 207 4.64 11.17 18.32
N VAL A 208 3.76 10.40 18.91
CA VAL A 208 2.63 10.90 19.71
C VAL A 208 2.67 10.34 21.13
N VAL A 209 1.83 10.90 22.00
CA VAL A 209 1.57 10.32 23.33
C VAL A 209 0.66 9.08 23.19
N PRO A 210 0.70 8.14 24.16
CA PRO A 210 -0.26 7.05 24.19
C PRO A 210 -1.71 7.59 24.15
N PRO A 211 -2.62 6.96 23.38
CA PRO A 211 -4.04 7.28 23.47
C PRO A 211 -4.54 7.05 24.91
N GLN A 212 -5.41 7.94 25.38
CA GLN A 212 -6.04 7.86 26.70
C GLN A 212 -7.24 6.92 26.70
#